data_AF-Q70Y33-F1
#
_entry.id   AF-Q70Y33-F1
#
_cell.length_a   1.000
_cell.length_b   1.000
_cell.length_c   1.000
_cell.angle_alpha   90.00
_cell.angle_beta   90.00
_cell.angle_gamma   90.00
#
_symmetry.space_group_name_H-M   'P 1'
#
loop_
_entity.id
_entity.type
_entity.pdbx_description
1 polymer ?
#
loop_
_entity_poly.entity_id
_entity_poly.type
_entity_poly.pdbx_seq_one_letter_code
_entity_poly.pdbx_strand_id
1 'polypeptide(L)'
;GGYYDAGDNVKFVFPMAFTTTLLSWSIIDFKRNIGNELGNAVKAVKWGTDFLLKATARDGVIYVQVGDAFSDHSCWERPEDMDTLRTVYKIDANNPGSDVAGEIAAALAAASIVFRSLDSSYSNLLLDRAVKVFDFANRHRGAYSSSLHSAVCPFYCDFNGYQDELLWGASW
;
A
#
# COMPACT_ATOMS: atom_id res chain seq x y z
N GLY A 1 6.91 5.16 10.01
CA GLY A 1 5.99 5.65 8.96
C GLY A 1 5.15 4.49 8.43
N GLY A 2 4.10 4.79 7.66
CA GLY A 2 3.05 3.82 7.32
C GLY A 2 2.07 3.63 8.48
N TYR A 3 0.94 3.00 8.20
CA TYR A 3 -0.10 2.71 9.19
C TYR A 3 0.07 1.30 9.76
N TYR A 4 -0.23 1.14 11.05
CA TYR A 4 -0.62 -0.18 11.55
C TYR A 4 -2.03 -0.49 11.03
N ASP A 5 -2.30 -1.76 10.78
CA ASP A 5 -3.50 -2.15 10.05
C ASP A 5 -4.79 -1.97 10.86
N ALA A 6 -4.80 -2.49 12.09
CA ALA A 6 -6.00 -2.48 12.92
C ALA A 6 -5.67 -2.18 14.40
N GLY A 7 -6.03 -3.09 15.31
CA GLY A 7 -5.61 -3.05 16.71
C GLY A 7 -4.28 -3.76 16.96
N ASP A 8 -3.65 -4.25 15.90
CA ASP A 8 -2.33 -4.88 15.89
C ASP A 8 -1.24 -3.87 15.50
N ASN A 9 0.02 -4.30 15.48
CA ASN A 9 1.16 -3.46 15.08
C ASN A 9 1.83 -3.97 13.78
N VAL A 10 1.12 -4.80 13.03
CA VAL A 10 1.50 -5.28 11.70
C VAL A 10 1.22 -4.19 10.67
N LYS A 11 2.08 -4.12 9.66
CA LYS A 11 1.85 -3.29 8.47
C LYS A 11 1.49 -4.19 7.30
N PHE A 12 0.21 -4.47 7.12
CA PHE A 12 -0.28 -5.11 5.91
C PHE A 12 -0.37 -4.07 4.80
N VAL A 13 0.44 -4.22 3.75
CA VAL A 13 0.56 -3.18 2.72
C VAL A 13 -0.64 -3.16 1.79
N PHE A 14 -1.26 -4.31 1.53
CA PHE A 14 -2.41 -4.41 0.65
C PHE A 14 -3.62 -3.56 1.14
N PRO A 15 -4.15 -3.75 2.35
CA PRO A 15 -5.22 -2.89 2.89
C PRO A 15 -4.78 -1.44 3.12
N MET A 16 -3.49 -1.19 3.43
CA MET A 16 -2.97 0.18 3.54
C MET A 16 -2.98 0.91 2.20
N ALA A 17 -2.60 0.24 1.12
CA ALA A 17 -2.64 0.78 -0.23
C ALA A 17 -4.08 1.07 -0.64
N PHE A 18 -5.00 0.12 -0.44
CA PHE A 18 -6.44 0.30 -0.68
C PHE A 18 -7.00 1.53 0.07
N THR A 19 -6.69 1.63 1.36
CA THR A 19 -7.08 2.79 2.18
C THR A 19 -6.53 4.10 1.62
N THR A 20 -5.28 4.10 1.16
CA THR A 20 -4.63 5.28 0.57
C THR A 20 -5.28 5.66 -0.76
N THR A 21 -5.65 4.69 -1.61
CA THR A 21 -6.38 4.92 -2.86
C THR A 21 -7.73 5.55 -2.59
N LEU A 22 -8.55 4.98 -1.69
CA LEU A 22 -9.89 5.49 -1.40
C LEU A 22 -9.88 6.87 -0.72
N LEU A 23 -8.93 7.14 0.17
CA LEU A 23 -8.75 8.48 0.74
C LEU A 23 -8.36 9.49 -0.34
N SER A 24 -7.48 9.10 -1.27
CA SER A 24 -7.09 9.95 -2.40
C SER A 24 -8.27 10.23 -3.31
N TRP A 25 -9.03 9.20 -3.69
CA TRP A 25 -10.23 9.33 -4.51
C TRP A 25 -11.26 10.25 -3.85
N SER A 26 -11.48 10.08 -2.54
CA SER A 26 -12.39 10.93 -1.78
C SER A 26 -12.00 12.41 -1.84
N ILE A 27 -10.70 12.72 -1.77
CA ILE A 27 -10.20 14.09 -1.91
C ILE A 27 -10.40 14.61 -3.34
N ILE A 28 -10.11 13.79 -4.36
CA ILE A 28 -10.22 14.19 -5.77
C ILE A 28 -11.65 14.65 -6.09
N ASP A 29 -12.65 13.83 -5.73
CA ASP A 29 -14.04 14.06 -6.12
C ASP A 29 -14.78 14.97 -5.14
N PHE A 30 -14.47 14.87 -3.84
CA PHE A 30 -15.28 15.48 -2.78
C PHE A 30 -14.54 16.52 -1.93
N LYS A 31 -13.36 17.04 -2.36
CA LYS A 31 -12.62 18.09 -1.59
C LYS A 31 -13.47 19.28 -1.12
N ARG A 32 -14.52 19.65 -1.87
CA ARG A 32 -15.43 20.74 -1.47
C ARG A 32 -16.25 20.40 -0.24
N ASN A 33 -16.61 19.12 -0.06
CA ASN A 33 -17.38 18.62 1.08
C ASN A 33 -16.50 18.37 2.31
N ILE A 34 -15.20 18.10 2.13
CA ILE A 34 -14.25 17.90 3.23
C ILE A 34 -14.02 19.21 4.03
N GLY A 35 -14.10 20.36 3.35
CA GLY A 35 -14.02 21.67 4.01
C GLY A 35 -12.69 21.89 4.73
N ASN A 36 -12.75 22.28 6.01
CA ASN A 36 -11.57 22.64 6.80
C ASN A 36 -10.64 21.45 7.10
N GLU A 37 -11.13 20.22 6.95
CA GLU A 37 -10.34 19.00 7.18
C GLU A 37 -9.49 18.58 5.97
N LEU A 38 -9.55 19.31 4.86
CA LEU A 38 -8.82 18.96 3.64
C LEU A 38 -7.31 18.85 3.89
N GLY A 39 -6.76 19.75 4.72
CA GLY A 39 -5.34 19.70 5.09
C GLY A 39 -4.97 18.43 5.85
N ASN A 40 -5.85 17.93 6.73
CA ASN A 40 -5.63 16.70 7.49
C ASN A 40 -5.82 15.46 6.60
N ALA A 41 -6.82 15.46 5.71
CA ALA A 41 -7.02 14.41 4.73
C ALA A 41 -5.80 14.24 3.80
N VAL A 42 -5.24 15.35 3.31
CA VAL A 42 -4.02 15.34 2.49
C VAL A 42 -2.82 14.79 3.27
N LYS A 43 -2.66 15.16 4.56
CA LYS A 43 -1.61 14.60 5.42
C LYS A 43 -1.77 13.10 5.63
N ALA A 44 -3.01 12.60 5.77
CA ALA A 44 -3.29 11.18 5.91
C ALA A 44 -2.85 10.39 4.65
N VAL A 45 -3.22 10.87 3.46
CA VAL A 45 -2.74 10.31 2.19
C VAL A 45 -1.22 10.36 2.09
N LYS A 46 -0.59 11.47 2.53
CA LYS A 46 0.86 11.61 2.53
C LYS A 46 1.54 10.55 3.40
N TRP A 47 1.00 10.26 4.58
CA TRP A 47 1.58 9.26 5.49
C TRP A 47 1.61 7.85 4.90
N GLY A 48 0.54 7.48 4.19
CA GLY A 48 0.48 6.23 3.42
C GLY A 48 1.47 6.22 2.27
N THR A 49 1.41 7.23 1.40
CA THR A 49 2.28 7.30 0.21
C THR A 49 3.78 7.41 0.52
N ASP A 50 4.18 8.13 1.58
CA ASP A 50 5.57 8.19 2.02
C ASP A 50 6.11 6.79 2.39
N PHE A 51 5.24 5.92 2.92
CA PHE A 51 5.59 4.54 3.21
C PHE A 51 5.59 3.67 1.97
N LEU A 52 4.61 3.81 1.07
CA LEU A 52 4.56 3.08 -0.20
C LEU A 52 5.77 3.40 -1.09
N LEU A 53 6.23 4.65 -1.12
CA LEU A 53 7.48 5.04 -1.79
C LEU A 53 8.72 4.37 -1.19
N LYS A 54 8.75 4.09 0.11
CA LYS A 54 9.84 3.32 0.74
C LYS A 54 9.72 1.83 0.41
N ALA A 55 8.50 1.29 0.48
CA ALA A 55 8.22 -0.11 0.21
C ALA A 55 8.54 -0.52 -1.24
N THR A 56 8.54 0.44 -2.17
CA THR A 56 8.81 0.23 -3.60
C THR A 56 10.11 0.88 -4.08
N ALA A 57 11.00 1.28 -3.16
CA ALA A 57 12.20 2.07 -3.48
C ALA A 57 13.25 1.32 -4.31
N ARG A 58 13.22 -0.01 -4.29
CA ARG A 58 14.16 -0.87 -4.98
C ARG A 58 13.50 -1.49 -6.20
N ASP A 59 14.07 -1.26 -7.38
CA ASP A 59 13.53 -1.81 -8.63
C ASP A 59 13.43 -3.35 -8.56
N GLY A 60 12.28 -3.89 -8.97
CA GLY A 60 11.99 -5.33 -8.98
C GLY A 60 11.71 -5.95 -7.60
N VAL A 61 11.66 -5.15 -6.53
CA VAL A 61 11.35 -5.61 -5.16
C VAL A 61 10.29 -4.72 -4.54
N ILE A 62 9.20 -5.31 -4.07
CA ILE A 62 8.14 -4.60 -3.36
C ILE A 62 7.98 -5.22 -1.98
N TYR A 63 8.12 -4.42 -0.92
CA TYR A 63 7.87 -4.85 0.45
C TYR A 63 6.38 -4.77 0.76
N VAL A 64 5.81 -5.88 1.21
CA VAL A 64 4.34 -6.06 1.29
C VAL A 64 3.82 -6.34 2.70
N GLN A 65 4.71 -6.62 3.64
CA GLN A 65 4.35 -6.73 5.06
C GLN A 65 5.56 -6.45 5.97
N VAL A 66 5.30 -5.81 7.12
CA VAL A 66 6.28 -5.67 8.21
C VAL A 66 5.61 -6.07 9.52
N GLY A 67 6.15 -7.10 10.15
CA GLY A 67 5.55 -7.74 11.32
C GLY A 67 5.24 -9.20 11.03
N ASP A 68 5.66 -10.09 11.93
CA ASP A 68 5.11 -11.44 11.99
C ASP A 68 3.76 -11.38 12.71
N ALA A 69 2.68 -11.63 11.96
CA ALA A 69 1.34 -11.40 12.48
C ALA A 69 0.97 -12.32 13.66
N PHE A 70 1.45 -13.57 13.66
CA PHE A 70 1.19 -14.48 14.76
C PHE A 70 1.92 -14.04 16.04
N SER A 71 3.19 -13.64 15.94
CA SER A 71 3.94 -13.08 17.06
C SER A 71 3.31 -11.78 17.57
N ASP A 72 2.92 -10.89 16.67
CA ASP A 72 2.32 -9.58 16.99
C ASP A 72 0.99 -9.77 17.72
N HIS A 73 0.09 -10.61 17.19
CA HIS A 73 -1.24 -10.85 17.75
C HIS A 73 -1.22 -11.68 19.04
N SER A 74 -0.11 -12.36 19.33
CA SER A 74 0.08 -13.08 20.60
C SER A 74 0.48 -12.15 21.75
N CYS A 75 0.75 -10.88 21.48
CA CYS A 75 1.14 -9.88 22.47
C CYS A 75 0.16 -8.70 22.50
N TRP A 76 -0.22 -8.25 23.69
CA TRP A 76 -0.97 -7.01 23.86
C TRP A 76 -0.09 -5.96 24.49
N GLU A 77 0.44 -5.06 23.67
CA GLU A 77 1.40 -4.05 24.10
C GLU A 77 1.24 -2.74 23.33
N ARG A 78 1.79 -1.66 23.89
CA ARG A 78 1.87 -0.39 23.18
C ARG A 78 2.88 -0.53 22.04
N PRO A 79 2.64 0.06 20.86
CA PRO A 79 3.58 -0.02 19.74
C PRO A 79 4.99 0.52 20.07
N GLU A 80 5.11 1.41 21.03
CA GLU A 80 6.40 1.96 21.47
C GLU A 80 7.24 0.98 22.30
N ASP A 81 6.61 -0.06 22.87
CA ASP A 81 7.25 -1.04 23.74
C ASP A 81 7.50 -2.39 23.05
N MET A 82 7.16 -2.52 21.76
CA MET A 82 7.20 -3.79 21.03
C MET A 82 8.54 -4.52 21.09
N ASP A 83 8.48 -5.80 21.47
CA ASP A 83 9.59 -6.76 21.38
C ASP A 83 9.31 -7.96 20.45
N THR A 84 8.12 -8.01 19.85
CA THR A 84 7.70 -9.03 18.87
C THR A 84 8.51 -9.01 17.57
N LEU A 85 8.53 -10.14 16.85
CA LEU A 85 9.29 -10.26 15.60
C LEU A 85 8.72 -9.34 14.51
N ARG A 86 9.56 -8.41 14.03
CA ARG A 86 9.21 -7.47 12.95
C ARG A 86 9.75 -7.88 11.58
N THR A 87 9.51 -9.14 11.20
CA THR A 87 9.94 -9.70 9.91
C THR A 87 9.41 -8.88 8.73
N VAL A 88 10.24 -8.70 7.71
CA VAL A 88 9.90 -7.94 6.50
C VAL A 88 9.70 -8.90 5.34
N TYR A 89 8.51 -8.89 4.76
CA TYR A 89 8.14 -9.73 3.61
C TYR A 89 8.11 -8.91 2.32
N LYS A 90 8.44 -9.57 1.22
CA LYS A 90 8.54 -8.93 -0.11
C LYS A 90 8.01 -9.85 -1.21
N ILE A 91 7.64 -9.23 -2.31
CA ILE A 91 7.44 -9.87 -3.61
C ILE A 91 8.54 -9.43 -4.59
N ASP A 92 8.83 -10.29 -5.55
CA ASP A 92 9.78 -10.06 -6.64
C ASP A 92 9.38 -10.90 -7.87
N ALA A 93 10.19 -10.88 -8.93
CA ALA A 93 9.86 -11.57 -10.18
C ALA A 93 9.65 -13.09 -10.03
N ASN A 94 10.25 -13.72 -9.00
CA ASN A 94 10.09 -15.15 -8.73
C ASN A 94 8.91 -15.44 -7.79
N ASN A 95 8.49 -14.45 -7.01
CA ASN A 95 7.41 -14.53 -6.04
C ASN A 95 6.47 -13.35 -6.30
N PRO A 96 5.65 -13.40 -7.37
CA PRO A 96 4.85 -12.26 -7.80
C PRO A 96 3.71 -11.93 -6.82
N GLY A 97 3.13 -10.75 -7.00
CA GLY A 97 2.00 -10.23 -6.23
C GLY A 97 1.32 -9.07 -6.95
N SER A 98 0.59 -9.38 -8.02
CA SER A 98 -0.10 -8.43 -8.89
C SER A 98 -1.22 -7.67 -8.18
N ASP A 99 -1.87 -8.32 -7.22
CA ASP A 99 -2.90 -7.74 -6.35
C ASP A 99 -2.32 -6.56 -5.56
N VAL A 100 -1.44 -6.85 -4.61
CA VAL A 100 -0.84 -5.83 -3.75
C VAL A 100 -0.02 -4.82 -4.56
N ALA A 101 0.70 -5.23 -5.62
CA ALA A 101 1.42 -4.29 -6.46
C ALA A 101 0.47 -3.38 -7.28
N GLY A 102 -0.63 -3.93 -7.82
CA GLY A 102 -1.64 -3.17 -8.54
C GLY A 102 -2.29 -2.12 -7.64
N GLU A 103 -2.66 -2.48 -6.41
CA GLU A 103 -3.25 -1.54 -5.46
C GLU A 103 -2.25 -0.48 -4.98
N ILE A 104 -0.97 -0.83 -4.78
CA ILE A 104 0.07 0.17 -4.49
C ILE A 104 0.20 1.16 -5.65
N ALA A 105 0.15 0.68 -6.89
CA ALA A 105 0.20 1.56 -8.06
C ALA A 105 -1.02 2.49 -8.11
N ALA A 106 -2.23 1.96 -7.89
CA ALA A 106 -3.45 2.75 -7.81
C ALA A 106 -3.35 3.85 -6.73
N ALA A 107 -2.87 3.50 -5.53
CA ALA A 107 -2.70 4.43 -4.42
C ALA A 107 -1.75 5.58 -4.77
N LEU A 108 -0.61 5.26 -5.38
CA LEU A 108 0.40 6.24 -5.79
C LEU A 108 -0.12 7.12 -6.94
N ALA A 109 -0.79 6.53 -7.93
CA ALA A 109 -1.38 7.25 -9.07
C ALA A 109 -2.50 8.21 -8.61
N ALA A 110 -3.46 7.73 -7.81
CA ALA A 110 -4.52 8.55 -7.25
C ALA A 110 -3.95 9.70 -6.39
N ALA A 111 -2.99 9.41 -5.51
CA ALA A 111 -2.35 10.45 -4.71
C ALA A 111 -1.58 11.47 -5.57
N SER A 112 -0.98 11.06 -6.69
CA SER A 112 -0.32 12.01 -7.60
C SER A 112 -1.28 13.11 -8.08
N ILE A 113 -2.57 12.77 -8.28
CA ILE A 113 -3.61 13.73 -8.65
C ILE A 113 -3.91 14.69 -7.49
N VAL A 114 -4.02 14.17 -6.26
CA VAL A 114 -4.23 14.97 -5.05
C VAL A 114 -3.12 16.03 -4.88
N PHE A 115 -1.86 15.63 -5.07
CA PHE A 115 -0.71 16.50 -4.85
C PHE A 115 -0.37 17.39 -6.05
N ARG A 116 -1.00 17.21 -7.22
CA ARG A 116 -0.61 17.89 -8.48
C ARG A 116 -0.43 19.40 -8.36
N SER A 117 -1.33 20.09 -7.66
CA SER A 117 -1.26 21.53 -7.43
C SER A 117 -0.72 21.93 -6.06
N LEU A 118 -0.56 20.97 -5.14
CA LEU A 118 -0.10 21.21 -3.77
C LEU A 118 1.42 21.07 -3.64
N ASP A 119 1.98 20.09 -4.36
CA ASP A 119 3.40 19.79 -4.44
C ASP A 119 3.67 19.02 -5.74
N SER A 120 4.04 19.74 -6.80
CA SER A 120 4.26 19.16 -8.13
C SER A 120 5.45 18.20 -8.17
N SER A 121 6.47 18.41 -7.32
CA SER A 121 7.64 17.53 -7.26
C SER A 121 7.28 16.19 -6.64
N TYR A 122 6.52 16.21 -5.54
CA TYR A 122 6.01 15.00 -4.91
C TYR A 122 5.01 14.28 -5.81
N SER A 123 4.10 15.01 -6.47
CA SER A 123 3.16 14.46 -7.45
C SER A 123 3.86 13.68 -8.58
N ASN A 124 4.90 14.25 -9.19
CA ASN A 124 5.66 13.57 -10.24
C ASN A 124 6.38 12.32 -9.70
N LEU A 125 6.98 12.40 -8.51
CA LEU A 125 7.62 11.24 -7.87
C LEU A 125 6.63 10.09 -7.64
N LEU A 126 5.41 10.40 -7.19
CA LEU A 126 4.35 9.42 -6.98
C LEU A 126 3.95 8.75 -8.30
N LEU A 127 3.71 9.55 -9.34
CA LEU A 127 3.30 9.03 -10.65
C LEU A 127 4.40 8.17 -11.29
N ASP A 128 5.65 8.63 -11.27
CA ASP A 128 6.79 7.88 -11.78
C ASP A 128 6.93 6.53 -11.07
N ARG A 129 6.69 6.49 -9.76
CA ARG A 129 6.70 5.24 -9.01
C ARG A 129 5.49 4.36 -9.34
N ALA A 130 4.29 4.94 -9.44
CA ALA A 130 3.07 4.21 -9.78
C ALA A 130 3.23 3.42 -11.09
N VAL A 131 3.76 4.08 -12.14
CA VAL A 131 4.01 3.46 -13.45
C VAL A 131 4.96 2.26 -13.33
N LYS A 132 6.07 2.40 -12.61
CA LYS A 132 7.03 1.29 -12.41
C LYS A 132 6.44 0.12 -11.64
N VAL A 133 5.65 0.41 -10.61
CA VAL A 133 5.01 -0.61 -9.78
C VAL A 133 3.91 -1.34 -10.54
N PHE A 134 3.08 -0.62 -11.31
CA PHE A 134 2.06 -1.23 -12.16
C PHE A 134 2.67 -2.12 -13.24
N ASP A 135 3.75 -1.64 -13.86
CA ASP A 135 4.48 -2.40 -14.85
C ASP A 135 5.06 -3.71 -14.27
N PHE A 136 5.57 -3.68 -13.03
CA PHE A 136 5.93 -4.91 -12.30
C PHE A 136 4.70 -5.82 -12.11
N ALA A 137 3.58 -5.28 -11.62
CA ALA A 137 2.36 -6.02 -11.33
C ALA A 137 1.82 -6.75 -12.57
N ASN A 138 1.83 -6.08 -13.73
CA ASN A 138 1.29 -6.61 -14.97
C ASN A 138 2.25 -7.61 -15.66
N ARG A 139 3.57 -7.42 -15.54
CA ARG A 139 4.58 -8.33 -16.12
C ARG A 139 4.73 -9.61 -15.31
N HIS A 140 4.71 -9.53 -13.98
CA HIS A 140 4.93 -10.65 -13.08
C HIS A 140 3.61 -11.03 -12.41
N ARG A 141 2.83 -11.88 -13.09
CA ARG A 141 1.45 -12.18 -12.68
C ARG A 141 1.34 -13.25 -11.61
N GLY A 142 0.56 -12.98 -10.57
CA GLY A 142 0.21 -13.94 -9.52
C GLY A 142 -0.28 -13.23 -8.26
N ALA A 143 -1.05 -13.93 -7.43
CA ALA A 143 -1.48 -13.41 -6.14
C ALA A 143 -0.35 -13.45 -5.12
N TYR A 144 -0.16 -12.39 -4.32
CA TYR A 144 0.95 -12.33 -3.37
C TYR A 144 0.85 -13.41 -2.29
N SER A 145 -0.39 -13.80 -1.93
CA SER A 145 -0.67 -14.89 -1.00
C SER A 145 -0.25 -16.27 -1.51
N SER A 146 0.04 -16.42 -2.81
CA SER A 146 0.50 -17.70 -3.37
C SER A 146 1.90 -18.06 -2.87
N SER A 147 2.81 -17.08 -2.78
CA SER A 147 4.18 -17.28 -2.30
C SER A 147 4.34 -16.96 -0.82
N LEU A 148 3.49 -16.07 -0.29
CA LEU A 148 3.57 -15.59 1.10
C LEU A 148 2.45 -16.14 1.99
N HIS A 149 1.79 -17.24 1.61
CA HIS A 149 0.62 -17.78 2.30
C HIS A 149 0.80 -17.84 3.82
N SER A 150 1.90 -18.42 4.30
CA SER A 150 2.15 -18.58 5.74
C SER A 150 2.32 -17.27 6.52
N ALA A 151 2.59 -16.15 5.84
CA ALA A 151 2.81 -14.85 6.45
C ALA A 151 1.59 -13.93 6.37
N VAL A 152 0.82 -14.04 5.28
CA VAL A 152 -0.29 -13.11 4.97
C VAL A 152 -1.66 -13.73 5.21
N CYS A 153 -1.76 -15.06 5.19
CA CYS A 153 -2.98 -15.79 5.52
C CYS A 153 -2.96 -16.26 6.99
N PRO A 154 -4.11 -16.22 7.68
CA PRO A 154 -5.48 -15.98 7.16
C PRO A 154 -5.91 -14.50 7.12
N PHE A 155 -4.99 -13.55 7.27
CA PHE A 155 -5.32 -12.13 7.49
C PHE A 155 -5.84 -11.42 6.23
N TYR A 156 -5.03 -11.33 5.18
CA TYR A 156 -5.37 -10.63 3.93
C TYR A 156 -5.02 -11.48 2.70
N CYS A 157 -5.61 -12.67 2.59
CA CYS A 157 -5.39 -13.51 1.41
C CYS A 157 -6.08 -12.94 0.17
N ASP A 158 -5.48 -13.18 -0.99
CA ASP A 158 -6.26 -13.23 -2.22
C ASP A 158 -7.20 -14.46 -2.21
N PHE A 159 -8.47 -14.23 -2.53
CA PHE A 159 -9.51 -15.26 -2.65
C PHE A 159 -10.23 -15.23 -3.99
N ASN A 160 -10.29 -14.06 -4.64
CA ASN A 160 -11.11 -13.83 -5.84
C ASN A 160 -10.27 -13.52 -7.08
N GLY A 161 -8.94 -13.51 -6.94
CA GLY A 161 -8.01 -13.20 -8.01
C GLY A 161 -7.47 -11.78 -7.90
N TYR A 162 -6.35 -11.53 -8.59
CA TYR A 162 -5.65 -10.25 -8.65
C TYR A 162 -6.02 -9.41 -9.89
N GLN A 163 -6.92 -9.91 -10.73
CA GLN A 163 -7.20 -9.33 -12.04
C GLN A 163 -7.93 -7.99 -11.93
N ASP A 164 -8.75 -7.81 -10.90
CA ASP A 164 -9.39 -6.55 -10.60
C ASP A 164 -8.39 -5.49 -10.14
N GLU A 165 -7.36 -5.81 -9.35
CA GLU A 165 -6.29 -4.84 -9.06
C GLU A 165 -5.49 -4.44 -10.31
N LEU A 166 -5.33 -5.34 -11.28
CA LEU A 166 -4.70 -4.97 -12.57
C LEU A 166 -5.59 -4.01 -13.38
N LEU A 167 -6.91 -4.21 -13.38
CA LEU A 167 -7.84 -3.29 -14.03
C LEU A 167 -7.90 -1.95 -13.30
N TRP A 168 -7.98 -2.01 -11.97
CA TRP A 168 -8.07 -0.86 -11.07
C TRP A 168 -6.81 0.00 -11.14
N GLY A 169 -5.63 -0.61 -11.00
CA GLY A 169 -4.34 0.07 -11.11
C GLY A 169 -4.07 0.63 -12.51
N ALA A 170 -4.61 0.03 -13.58
CA ALA A 170 -4.54 0.59 -14.93
C ALA A 170 -5.48 1.79 -15.16
N SER A 171 -6.57 1.86 -14.39
CA SER A 171 -7.59 2.90 -14.53
C SER A 171 -7.22 4.20 -13.82
N TRP A 172 -6.42 4.10 -12.75
CA TRP A 172 -5.82 5.23 -12.03
C TRP A 172 -4.59 5.79 -12.73
#